data_AF-A0A940UWC1-F1
#
_entry.id   AF-A0A940UWC1-F1
#
_cell.length_a   1.000
_cell.length_b   1.000
_cell.length_c   1.000
_cell.angle_alpha   90.00
_cell.angle_beta   90.00
_cell.angle_gamma   90.00
#
_symmetry.space_group_name_H-M   'P 1'
#
loop_
_entity.id
_entity.type
_entity.pdbx_description
1 polymer ?
#
loop_
_entity_poly.entity_id
_entity_poly.type
_entity_poly.pdbx_seq_one_letter_code
_entity_poly.pdbx_strand_id
1 'polypeptide(L)' 'MKASEIGEMVMHELKNLDDIAYVRFASVYRQFRDINEFMTELKELLLKKNET' A
#
# COMPACT_ATOMS: atom_id res chain seq x y z
N MET A 1 -2.35 10.53 20.09
CA MET A 1 -2.22 9.85 18.79
C MET A 1 -2.50 8.38 18.97
N LYS A 2 -3.34 7.81 18.12
CA LYS A 2 -3.63 6.37 18.04
C LYS A 2 -2.69 5.71 17.04
N ALA A 3 -2.41 4.43 17.21
CA ALA A 3 -1.58 3.66 16.27
C ALA A 3 -2.12 3.70 14.83
N SER A 4 -3.44 3.77 14.65
CA SER A 4 -4.08 3.94 13.35
C SER A 4 -3.68 5.25 12.65
N GLU A 5 -3.54 6.36 13.39
CA GLU A 5 -3.14 7.64 12.79
C GLU A 5 -1.69 7.56 12.27
N ILE A 6 -0.81 6.89 13.01
CA ILE A 6 0.59 6.66 12.58
C ILE A 6 0.61 5.75 11.34
N GLY A 7 -0.21 4.70 11.32
CA GLY A 7 -0.30 3.78 10.20
C GLY A 7 -0.75 4.44 8.90
N GLU A 8 -1.73 5.34 8.95
CA GLU A 8 -2.16 6.13 7.78
C GLU A 8 -1.03 7.05 7.28
N MET A 9 -0.30 7.71 8.19
CA MET A 9 0.83 8.57 7.81
C MET A 9 1.93 7.76 7.14
N VAL A 10 2.29 6.59 7.68
CA VAL A 10 3.31 5.71 7.09
C VAL A 10 2.86 5.20 5.71
N MET A 11 1.60 4.79 5.55
CA MET A 11 1.02 4.39 4.26
C MET A 11 1.15 5.50 3.21
N HIS A 12 0.83 6.75 3.58
CA HIS A 12 0.90 7.89 2.68
C HIS A 12 2.33 8.15 2.20
N GLU A 13 3.31 8.15 3.10
CA GLU A 13 4.70 8.39 2.75
C GLU A 13 5.29 7.25 1.92
N LEU A 14 5.02 5.99 2.29
CA LEU A 14 5.54 4.82 1.56
C LEU A 14 5.03 4.76 0.12
N LYS A 15 3.79 5.18 -0.14
CA LYS A 15 3.20 5.17 -1.48
C LYS A 15 4.01 5.96 -2.50
N ASN A 16 4.68 7.04 -2.06
CA ASN A 16 5.48 7.89 -2.94
C ASN A 16 6.97 7.53 -2.89
N LEU A 17 7.41 6.88 -1.81
CA LEU A 17 8.82 6.59 -1.57
C LEU A 17 9.26 5.26 -2.19
N ASP A 18 8.52 4.17 -1.94
CA ASP A 18 8.88 2.83 -2.36
C ASP A 18 7.65 1.91 -2.45
N ASP A 19 7.36 1.46 -3.67
CA ASP A 19 6.19 0.61 -3.96
C ASP A 19 6.27 -0.74 -3.23
N ILE A 20 7.46 -1.35 -3.12
CA ILE A 20 7.61 -2.66 -2.47
C ILE A 20 7.35 -2.55 -0.97
N ALA A 21 7.85 -1.48 -0.34
CA ALA A 21 7.64 -1.20 1.07
C ALA A 21 6.18 -0.83 1.36
N TYR A 22 5.53 -0.03 0.52
CA TYR A 22 4.10 0.27 0.62
C TYR A 22 3.26 -1.01 0.61
N VAL A 23 3.52 -1.90 -0.35
CA VAL A 23 2.80 -3.16 -0.52
C VAL A 23 3.00 -4.10 0.69
N ARG A 24 4.23 -4.21 1.20
CA ARG A 24 4.54 -5.00 2.42
C ARG A 24 3.88 -4.42 3.67
N PHE A 25 3.81 -3.10 3.78
CA PHE A 25 3.18 -2.45 4.93
C PHE A 25 1.66 -2.59 4.86
N ALA A 26 1.06 -2.29 3.71
CA ALA A 26 -0.37 -2.41 3.47
C ALA A 26 -0.88 -3.83 3.74
N SER A 27 -0.09 -4.87 3.40
CA SER A 27 -0.51 -6.27 3.59
C SER A 27 -0.77 -6.64 5.06
N VAL A 28 -0.04 -6.02 5.99
CA VAL A 28 -0.23 -6.20 7.44
C VAL A 28 -1.23 -5.17 7.97
N TYR A 29 -1.11 -3.91 7.57
CA TYR A 29 -1.88 -2.80 8.12
C TYR A 29 -3.37 -2.83 7.73
N ARG A 30 -3.69 -3.13 6.46
CA ARG A 30 -5.08 -3.23 5.99
C ARG A 30 -5.70 -4.61 6.18
N GLN A 31 -4.91 -5.58 6.64
CA GLN A 31 -5.32 -6.96 6.88
C GLN A 31 -6.24 -7.46 5.76
N PHE A 32 -5.70 -7.49 4.52
CA PHE A 32 -6.49 -7.92 3.37
C PHE A 32 -7.06 -9.31 3.63
N ARG A 33 -8.39 -9.40 3.51
CA ARG A 33 -9.10 -10.67 3.72
C ARG A 33 -8.93 -11.61 2.52
N ASP A 34 -8.60 -11.06 1.35
CA ASP A 34 -8.43 -11.79 0.10
C ASP A 34 -7.17 -11.32 -0.65
N ILE A 35 -6.37 -12.29 -1.10
CA ILE A 35 -5.17 -12.07 -1.92
C ILE A 35 -5.50 -11.45 -3.29
N ASN A 36 -6.71 -11.70 -3.82
CA ASN A 36 -7.16 -11.14 -5.09
C ASN A 36 -7.37 -9.62 -5.01
N GLU A 37 -7.87 -9.13 -3.87
CA GLU A 37 -8.06 -7.70 -3.58
C GLU A 37 -6.70 -6.99 -3.59
N PHE A 38 -5.74 -7.58 -2.87
CA PHE A 38 -4.36 -7.12 -2.85
C PHE A 38 -3.68 -7.11 -4.24
N MET A 39 -3.84 -8.17 -5.04
CA MET A 39 -3.26 -8.26 -6.38
C MET A 39 -3.86 -7.25 -7.35
N THR A 40 -5.13 -6.89 -7.18
CA THR A 40 -5.79 -5.85 -7.98
C THR A 40 -5.19 -4.48 -7.68
N GLU A 41 -5.08 -4.12 -6.40
CA GLU A 41 -4.52 -2.85 -5.97
C GLU A 41 -3.02 -2.73 -6.32
N LEU A 42 -2.28 -3.84 -6.25
CA LEU A 42 -0.89 -3.91 -6.70
C LEU A 42 -0.77 -3.68 -8.22
N LYS A 43 -1.63 -4.30 -9.03
CA LYS A 43 -1.62 -4.10 -10.49
C LYS A 43 -1.90 -2.64 -10.84
N GLU A 44 -2.87 -2.00 -10.18
CA GLU A 44 -3.17 -0.59 -10.41
C GLU A 44 -2.00 0.34 -10.09
N LEU A 45 -1.28 0.07 -9.00
CA LEU A 45 -0.06 0.81 -8.65
C LEU A 45 1.04 0.64 -9.70
N LEU A 46 1.29 -0.60 -10.15
CA LEU A 46 2.32 -0.90 -11.15
C LEU A 46 1.98 -0.33 -12.53
N LEU A 47 0.71 -0.34 -12.93
CA LEU A 47 0.26 0.24 -14.20
C LEU A 47 0.43 1.76 -14.23
N LYS A 48 0.10 2.45 -13.12
CA LYS A 48 0.31 3.91 -13.00
C LYS A 48 1.78 4.34 -13.15
N LYS A 49 2.72 3.49 -12.77
CA LYS A 49 4.17 3.80 -12.85
C LYS A 49 4.72 3.71 -14.28
N ASN A 50 4.03 3.03 -15.20
CA ASN A 50 4.49 2.84 -16.58
C ASN A 50 3.96 3.91 -17.55
N GLU A 51 3.12 4.84 -17.08
CA GLU A 51 2.52 5.92 -17.89
C GLU A 51 3.22 7.28 -17.71
N THR A 52 4.29 7.32 -16.91
CA THR A 52 5.18 8.49 -16.68
C THR A 52 6.63 8.11 -16.93
#